data_AF-A0A4U0EYF7-F1
#
_entry.id   AF-A0A4U0EYF7-F1
#
_cell.length_a   1.000
_cell.length_b   1.000
_cell.length_c   1.000
_cell.angle_alpha   90.00
_cell.angle_beta   90.00
_cell.angle_gamma   90.00
#
_symmetry.space_group_name_H-M   'P 1'
#
loop_
_entity.id
_entity.type
_entity.pdbx_description
1 polymer ?
#
loop_
_entity_poly.entity_id
_entity_poly.type
_entity_poly.pdbx_seq_one_letter_code
_entity_poly.pdbx_strand_id
1 'polypeptide(L)'
;MNTKKKKSSLLFTITMLFFSTTMVIAQQAMVIQESATLKEEPVTKDYKPLVPQDALQAVVKAFDSTSIVAMGERHNVEEVQDFYLDLLSYKPFIDKVNDIVIELGNPLHQDLLDEYIYGGDVSMEELKKVWRDGTHSIVHAYQNSSIQKFLKKVRDVNKALPKEKKIRVLGGDSPIDWSKIKNSKDWRIMMSRRDRYYGTLVWDEVIDRGRSALLIMGADHFKRDNPRPMYLNIVSFLETRMMDEGKKVSIINYYDKPLEGIDFKKPFVTKIKGTKIGDERNQPRYGGLKYERQVDAIIYFGANTELHEIFDEPNEPEWTKVLDKRSMIVNGHKFKTFITNAIHYNLNTKGRKATKKWWNEVVIDLKPDTYDYNEMFFIMQGYDYIAQNKTENAVFIFELGASLYPDSWNMHDSLGEAYYKNNQKEKAIEHYNKSLELNPQNDNATKMINEIKS
;
A
#
# COMPACT_ATOMS: atom_id res chain seq x y z
N MET A 1 -63.50 -6.51 5.24
CA MET A 1 -63.40 -5.04 5.00
C MET A 1 -62.78 -4.42 6.25
N ASN A 2 -61.72 -3.63 6.27
CA ASN A 2 -61.20 -2.73 5.25
C ASN A 2 -59.68 -2.52 5.49
N THR A 3 -58.86 -3.27 4.78
CA THR A 3 -57.39 -3.15 4.70
C THR A 3 -57.02 -2.10 3.65
N LYS A 4 -57.24 -0.81 3.93
CA LYS A 4 -56.91 0.27 2.96
C LYS A 4 -56.25 1.54 3.50
N LYS A 5 -55.73 1.57 4.73
CA LYS A 5 -55.12 2.81 5.30
C LYS A 5 -53.63 2.77 5.69
N LYS A 6 -52.86 1.72 5.35
CA LYS A 6 -51.42 1.63 5.70
C LYS A 6 -50.42 1.70 4.54
N LYS A 7 -50.87 1.90 3.29
CA LYS A 7 -49.97 2.01 2.12
C LYS A 7 -49.62 3.44 1.68
N SER A 8 -50.28 4.48 2.20
CA SER A 8 -50.02 5.87 1.76
C SER A 8 -48.93 6.59 2.55
N SER A 9 -48.62 6.20 3.81
CA SER A 9 -47.58 6.89 4.58
C SER A 9 -46.16 6.43 4.21
N LEU A 10 -45.97 5.16 3.82
CA LEU A 10 -44.65 4.64 3.46
C LEU A 10 -44.16 5.15 2.10
N LEU A 11 -45.09 5.43 1.17
CA LEU A 11 -44.75 6.00 -0.13
C LEU A 11 -44.29 7.47 0.02
N PHE A 12 -44.92 8.23 0.92
CA PHE A 12 -44.63 9.65 1.16
C PHE A 12 -43.27 9.88 1.86
N THR A 13 -42.83 8.95 2.72
CA THR A 13 -41.51 9.04 3.38
C THR A 13 -40.36 8.68 2.45
N ILE A 14 -40.59 7.79 1.46
CA ILE A 14 -39.57 7.42 0.47
C ILE A 14 -39.40 8.52 -0.59
N THR A 15 -40.46 9.25 -0.96
CA THR A 15 -40.33 10.38 -1.90
C THR A 15 -39.58 11.57 -1.30
N MET A 16 -39.72 11.84 0.01
CA MET A 16 -38.97 12.91 0.67
C MET A 16 -37.47 12.61 0.83
N LEU A 17 -37.08 11.33 1.02
CA LEU A 17 -35.66 10.97 1.04
C LEU A 17 -34.98 11.14 -0.32
N PHE A 18 -35.67 10.83 -1.42
CA PHE A 18 -35.14 11.03 -2.78
C PHE A 18 -35.05 12.50 -3.20
N PHE A 19 -35.94 13.36 -2.69
CA PHE A 19 -35.83 14.82 -2.91
C PHE A 19 -34.69 15.46 -2.10
N SER A 20 -34.34 14.90 -0.92
CA SER A 20 -33.23 15.42 -0.12
C SER A 20 -31.85 15.04 -0.64
N THR A 21 -31.69 13.85 -1.22
CA THR A 21 -30.40 13.41 -1.81
C THR A 21 -30.13 14.05 -3.17
N THR A 22 -31.16 14.27 -3.99
CA THR A 22 -31.01 14.95 -5.30
C THR A 22 -30.71 16.44 -5.15
N MET A 23 -31.29 17.14 -4.15
CA MET A 23 -30.92 18.53 -3.85
C MET A 23 -29.50 18.67 -3.30
N VAL A 24 -29.02 17.72 -2.49
CA VAL A 24 -27.62 17.72 -2.00
C VAL A 24 -26.64 17.43 -3.14
N ILE A 25 -26.97 16.53 -4.08
CA ILE A 25 -26.16 16.27 -5.27
C ILE A 25 -26.17 17.49 -6.23
N ALA A 26 -27.31 18.18 -6.39
CA ALA A 26 -27.40 19.38 -7.23
C ALA A 26 -26.69 20.60 -6.61
N GLN A 27 -26.75 20.79 -5.29
CA GLN A 27 -25.95 21.81 -4.59
C GLN A 27 -24.45 21.50 -4.64
N GLN A 28 -24.06 20.22 -4.53
CA GLN A 28 -22.68 19.80 -4.74
C GLN A 28 -22.23 20.02 -6.19
N ALA A 29 -23.07 19.76 -7.19
CA ALA A 29 -22.77 19.99 -8.60
C ALA A 29 -22.63 21.48 -8.96
N MET A 30 -23.46 22.37 -8.38
CA MET A 30 -23.32 23.83 -8.54
C MET A 30 -22.03 24.37 -7.90
N VAL A 31 -21.66 23.88 -6.71
CA VAL A 31 -20.37 24.24 -6.06
C VAL A 31 -19.18 23.70 -6.86
N ILE A 32 -19.31 22.52 -7.49
CA ILE A 32 -18.30 21.96 -8.40
C ILE A 32 -18.10 22.87 -9.63
N GLN A 33 -19.18 23.42 -10.18
CA GLN A 33 -19.10 24.26 -11.38
C GLN A 33 -18.55 25.67 -11.09
N GLU A 34 -18.82 26.23 -9.90
CA GLU A 34 -18.26 27.53 -9.48
C GLU A 34 -16.77 27.43 -9.07
N SER A 35 -16.34 26.30 -8.50
CA SER A 35 -14.92 26.04 -8.21
C SER A 35 -14.06 25.78 -9.45
N ALA A 36 -14.68 25.41 -10.58
CA ALA A 36 -13.99 25.12 -11.84
C ALA A 36 -13.61 26.37 -12.64
N THR A 37 -14.05 27.57 -12.23
CA THR A 37 -13.82 28.83 -12.96
C THR A 37 -12.82 29.79 -12.32
N LEU A 38 -12.25 29.46 -11.15
CA LEU A 38 -11.08 30.18 -10.63
C LEU A 38 -9.82 29.52 -11.19
N LYS A 39 -9.35 30.01 -12.35
CA LYS A 39 -7.95 29.85 -12.71
C LYS A 39 -7.14 30.58 -11.63
N GLU A 40 -6.65 29.85 -10.64
CA GLU A 40 -5.57 30.35 -9.80
C GLU A 40 -4.41 30.70 -10.75
N GLU A 41 -4.09 31.99 -10.87
CA GLU A 41 -2.85 32.39 -11.50
C GLU A 41 -1.71 31.66 -10.79
N PRO A 42 -0.76 31.04 -11.52
CA PRO A 42 0.33 30.32 -10.89
C PRO A 42 1.20 31.32 -10.12
N VAL A 43 0.99 31.41 -8.81
CA VAL A 43 1.95 32.04 -7.93
C VAL A 43 3.23 31.21 -8.07
N THR A 44 4.23 31.74 -8.75
CA THR A 44 5.54 31.13 -8.86
C THR A 44 6.18 31.15 -7.47
N LYS A 45 5.90 30.14 -6.67
CA LYS A 45 6.59 29.91 -5.39
C LYS A 45 8.03 29.53 -5.69
N ASP A 46 8.96 30.25 -5.10
CA ASP A 46 10.38 29.93 -5.14
C ASP A 46 10.66 28.76 -4.18
N TYR A 47 10.70 27.55 -4.73
CA TYR A 47 10.97 26.32 -3.98
C TYR A 47 12.47 26.06 -3.92
N LYS A 48 12.95 25.63 -2.75
CA LYS A 48 14.33 25.15 -2.63
C LYS A 48 14.55 23.93 -3.53
N PRO A 49 15.72 23.84 -4.22
CA PRO A 49 16.06 22.65 -4.98
C PRO A 49 16.24 21.45 -4.04
N LEU A 50 16.02 20.25 -4.58
CA LEU A 50 16.32 19.01 -3.88
C LEU A 50 17.84 18.83 -3.82
N VAL A 51 18.34 18.39 -2.66
CA VAL A 51 19.76 18.10 -2.45
C VAL A 51 19.87 16.61 -2.13
N PRO A 52 20.05 15.75 -3.14
CA PRO A 52 20.15 14.32 -2.94
C PRO A 52 21.47 13.95 -2.24
N GLN A 53 21.41 12.93 -1.39
CA GLN A 53 22.54 12.31 -0.72
C GLN A 53 22.45 10.80 -0.91
N ASP A 54 23.60 10.11 -0.90
CA ASP A 54 23.65 8.65 -0.86
C ASP A 54 22.76 8.12 0.28
N ALA A 55 21.89 7.15 -0.03
CA ALA A 55 20.85 6.73 0.91
C ALA A 55 21.42 6.05 2.16
N LEU A 56 22.47 5.23 2.03
CA LEU A 56 23.09 4.55 3.18
C LEU A 56 23.71 5.58 4.14
N GLN A 57 24.47 6.53 3.59
CA GLN A 57 25.07 7.61 4.38
C GLN A 57 24.03 8.49 5.05
N ALA A 58 22.94 8.81 4.34
CA ALA A 58 21.88 9.65 4.88
C ALA A 58 21.13 9.00 6.05
N VAL A 59 20.85 7.69 5.98
CA VAL A 59 20.25 6.94 7.10
C VAL A 59 21.17 6.95 8.32
N VAL A 60 22.48 6.69 8.14
CA VAL A 60 23.45 6.72 9.24
C VAL A 60 23.53 8.13 9.85
N LYS A 61 23.57 9.16 9.02
CA LYS A 61 23.60 10.56 9.47
C LYS A 61 22.35 10.97 10.23
N ALA A 62 21.20 10.35 9.95
CA ALA A 62 19.98 10.61 10.73
C ALA A 62 20.17 10.23 12.22
N PHE A 63 20.90 9.15 12.50
CA PHE A 63 21.23 8.73 13.86
C PHE A 63 22.15 9.70 14.62
N ASP A 64 22.77 10.67 13.96
CA ASP A 64 23.57 11.71 14.66
C ASP A 64 22.68 12.71 15.41
N SER A 65 21.40 12.79 15.05
CA SER A 65 20.44 13.72 15.65
C SER A 65 19.42 13.05 16.58
N THR A 66 19.34 11.72 16.56
CA THR A 66 18.35 10.95 17.32
C THR A 66 18.76 9.48 17.44
N SER A 67 18.26 8.79 18.47
CA SER A 67 18.40 7.33 18.59
C SER A 67 17.37 6.57 17.75
N ILE A 68 16.34 7.24 17.20
CA ILE A 68 15.21 6.59 16.52
C ILE A 68 15.08 7.12 15.09
N VAL A 69 15.35 6.25 14.11
CA VAL A 69 15.13 6.52 12.69
C VAL A 69 13.98 5.66 12.18
N ALA A 70 12.93 6.29 11.68
CA ALA A 70 11.77 5.63 11.12
C ALA A 70 11.82 5.64 9.59
N MET A 71 11.85 4.44 9.01
CA MET A 71 11.80 4.19 7.58
C MET A 71 10.40 3.77 7.18
N GLY A 72 9.68 4.69 6.55
CA GLY A 72 8.39 4.39 5.97
C GLY A 72 8.55 3.77 4.58
N GLU A 73 8.10 2.54 4.39
CA GLU A 73 8.35 1.77 3.16
C GLU A 73 7.11 1.57 2.29
N ARG A 74 7.36 1.26 1.02
CA ARG A 74 6.40 0.54 0.17
C ARG A 74 6.70 -0.94 0.28
N HIS A 75 5.66 -1.71 0.57
CA HIS A 75 5.77 -3.16 0.68
C HIS A 75 6.04 -3.83 -0.66
N ASN A 76 6.68 -5.00 -0.62
CA ASN A 76 6.87 -5.88 -1.77
C ASN A 76 7.61 -5.25 -2.95
N VAL A 77 8.63 -4.44 -2.68
CA VAL A 77 9.48 -3.86 -3.73
C VAL A 77 10.91 -4.36 -3.56
N GLU A 78 11.49 -4.89 -4.62
CA GLU A 78 12.83 -5.48 -4.63
C GLU A 78 13.90 -4.46 -4.22
N GLU A 79 13.87 -3.25 -4.78
CA GLU A 79 14.84 -2.19 -4.48
C GLU A 79 14.80 -1.74 -3.01
N VAL A 80 13.62 -1.79 -2.39
CA VAL A 80 13.44 -1.50 -0.96
C VAL A 80 14.06 -2.61 -0.12
N GLN A 81 13.82 -3.87 -0.48
CA GLN A 81 14.41 -5.02 0.21
C GLN A 81 15.93 -5.04 0.10
N ASP A 82 16.46 -4.84 -1.11
CA ASP A 82 17.90 -4.80 -1.37
C ASP A 82 18.58 -3.69 -0.57
N PHE A 83 17.94 -2.52 -0.46
CA PHE A 83 18.46 -1.44 0.37
C PHE A 83 18.59 -1.81 1.85
N TYR A 84 17.64 -2.54 2.43
CA TYR A 84 17.78 -3.02 3.80
C TYR A 84 18.91 -4.05 3.94
N LEU A 85 19.14 -4.90 2.94
CA LEU A 85 20.26 -5.83 2.91
C LEU A 85 21.61 -5.12 2.78
N ASP A 86 21.68 -4.05 1.99
CA ASP A 86 22.84 -3.18 1.84
C ASP A 86 23.12 -2.42 3.14
N LEU A 87 22.09 -1.89 3.79
CA LEU A 87 22.20 -1.22 5.09
C LEU A 87 22.76 -2.16 6.16
N LEU A 88 22.30 -3.42 6.19
CA LEU A 88 22.85 -4.47 7.05
C LEU A 88 24.26 -4.93 6.66
N SER A 89 24.76 -4.52 5.49
CA SER A 89 26.16 -4.74 5.07
C SER A 89 27.04 -3.52 5.32
N TYR A 90 26.44 -2.38 5.68
CA TYR A 90 27.12 -1.11 5.83
C TYR A 90 27.59 -0.90 7.27
N LYS A 91 28.90 -1.06 7.51
CA LYS A 91 29.49 -1.00 8.86
C LYS A 91 29.09 0.26 9.67
N PRO A 92 29.07 1.49 9.12
CA PRO A 92 28.65 2.67 9.88
C PRO A 92 27.22 2.60 10.40
N PHE A 93 26.32 1.87 9.72
CA PHE A 93 24.97 1.60 10.22
C PHE A 93 25.01 0.58 11.37
N ILE A 94 25.72 -0.53 11.20
CA ILE A 94 25.87 -1.57 12.21
C ILE A 94 26.45 -0.99 13.52
N ASP A 95 27.38 -0.04 13.42
CA ASP A 95 27.99 0.61 14.59
C ASP A 95 27.00 1.52 15.36
N LYS A 96 25.92 1.96 14.71
CA LYS A 96 24.93 2.92 15.24
C LYS A 96 23.65 2.27 15.76
N VAL A 97 23.22 1.15 15.20
CA VAL A 97 21.92 0.52 15.49
C VAL A 97 22.04 -0.55 16.57
N ASN A 98 21.06 -0.63 17.47
CA ASN A 98 20.93 -1.73 18.44
C ASN A 98 19.77 -2.66 18.12
N ASP A 99 18.64 -2.10 17.69
CA ASP A 99 17.42 -2.83 17.39
C ASP A 99 16.87 -2.48 16.00
N ILE A 100 16.22 -3.45 15.38
CA ILE A 100 15.38 -3.21 14.21
C ILE A 100 13.96 -3.67 14.56
N VAL A 101 13.00 -2.76 14.48
CA VAL A 101 11.60 -3.08 14.71
C VAL A 101 10.92 -3.25 13.37
N ILE A 102 10.31 -4.42 13.14
CA ILE A 102 9.65 -4.77 11.88
C ILE A 102 8.13 -4.76 12.05
N GLU A 103 7.42 -4.29 11.03
CA GLU A 103 5.96 -4.28 11.02
C GLU A 103 5.34 -5.68 11.13
N LEU A 104 5.94 -6.66 10.43
CA LEU A 104 5.43 -8.02 10.34
C LEU A 104 6.17 -8.94 11.31
N GLY A 105 5.69 -9.00 12.54
CA GLY A 105 6.16 -9.97 13.53
C GLY A 105 5.22 -10.03 14.71
N ASN A 106 4.58 -11.18 14.91
CA ASN A 106 3.73 -11.44 16.06
C ASN A 106 4.60 -11.59 17.32
N PRO A 107 4.47 -10.68 18.30
CA PRO A 107 5.31 -10.67 19.48
C PRO A 107 5.10 -11.87 20.41
N LEU A 108 4.02 -12.65 20.23
CA LEU A 108 3.87 -13.94 20.93
C LEU A 108 4.96 -14.96 20.53
N HIS A 109 5.68 -14.71 19.43
CA HIS A 109 6.83 -15.49 18.96
C HIS A 109 8.16 -14.73 19.12
N GLN A 110 8.24 -13.71 19.99
CA GLN A 110 9.46 -12.91 20.16
C GLN A 110 10.65 -13.73 20.67
N ASP A 111 10.43 -14.67 21.59
CA ASP A 111 11.50 -15.55 22.11
C ASP A 111 12.11 -16.40 20.99
N LEU A 112 11.27 -16.93 20.11
CA LEU A 112 11.67 -17.70 18.93
C LEU A 112 12.47 -16.86 17.94
N LEU A 113 12.02 -15.60 17.72
CA LEU A 113 12.72 -14.65 16.86
C LEU A 113 14.10 -14.29 17.45
N ASP A 114 14.17 -14.00 18.74
CA ASP A 114 15.42 -13.72 19.43
C ASP A 114 16.36 -14.94 19.35
N GLU A 115 15.89 -16.14 19.66
CA GLU A 115 16.69 -17.37 19.54
C GLU A 115 17.29 -17.53 18.14
N TYR A 116 16.48 -17.37 17.09
CA TYR A 116 16.96 -17.45 15.71
C TYR A 116 18.00 -16.36 15.39
N ILE A 117 17.75 -15.10 15.77
CA ILE A 117 18.62 -13.96 15.46
C ILE A 117 19.96 -14.05 16.19
N TYR A 118 19.99 -14.62 17.40
CA TYR A 118 21.20 -14.76 18.20
C TYR A 118 22.01 -16.03 17.89
N GLY A 119 21.50 -16.92 17.02
CA GLY A 119 22.22 -18.05 16.45
C GLY A 119 21.75 -19.43 16.92
N GLY A 120 20.63 -19.52 17.65
CA GLY A 120 20.03 -20.78 18.09
C GLY A 120 19.48 -21.63 16.94
N ASP A 121 19.16 -22.89 17.24
CA ASP A 121 18.72 -23.87 16.27
C ASP A 121 17.20 -23.84 16.13
N VAL A 122 16.71 -22.92 15.30
CA VAL A 122 15.29 -22.72 15.04
C VAL A 122 14.97 -23.17 13.62
N SER A 123 14.01 -24.09 13.49
CA SER A 123 13.59 -24.57 12.18
C SER A 123 12.86 -23.47 11.39
N MET A 124 12.89 -23.56 10.05
CA MET A 124 12.17 -22.59 9.21
C MET A 124 10.65 -22.64 9.44
N GLU A 125 10.11 -23.82 9.73
CA GLU A 125 8.67 -24.00 10.00
C GLU A 125 8.23 -23.33 11.30
N GLU A 126 9.09 -23.33 12.32
CA GLU A 126 8.84 -22.56 13.53
C GLU A 126 9.02 -21.07 13.25
N LEU A 127 10.13 -20.66 12.63
CA LEU A 127 10.43 -19.26 12.37
C LEU A 127 9.33 -18.57 11.56
N LYS A 128 8.75 -19.26 10.57
CA LYS A 128 7.61 -18.79 9.77
C LYS A 128 6.44 -18.30 10.62
N LYS A 129 6.22 -18.87 11.81
CA LYS A 129 5.13 -18.45 12.71
C LYS A 129 5.25 -16.98 13.12
N VAL A 130 6.47 -16.43 13.20
CA VAL A 130 6.72 -15.02 13.54
C VAL A 130 5.89 -14.09 12.66
N TRP A 131 5.91 -14.24 11.35
CA TRP A 131 5.12 -13.38 10.46
C TRP A 131 3.81 -14.01 10.00
N ARG A 132 3.74 -15.34 9.91
CA ARG A 132 2.53 -16.04 9.49
C ARG A 132 1.45 -16.03 10.54
N ASP A 133 1.74 -15.87 11.83
CA ASP A 133 0.70 -15.76 12.85
C ASP A 133 0.28 -14.32 13.13
N GLY A 134 0.85 -13.33 12.43
CA GLY A 134 0.47 -11.92 12.57
C GLY A 134 -0.98 -11.62 12.18
N THR A 135 -1.43 -10.43 12.57
CA THR A 135 -2.74 -9.87 12.22
C THR A 135 -2.90 -9.71 10.71
N HIS A 136 -1.79 -9.43 10.02
CA HIS A 136 -1.68 -9.28 8.57
C HIS A 136 -1.55 -10.60 7.80
N SER A 137 -1.60 -11.75 8.45
CA SER A 137 -1.39 -13.05 7.80
C SER A 137 -2.29 -13.34 6.59
N ILE A 138 -3.51 -12.78 6.57
CA ILE A 138 -4.42 -12.86 5.42
C ILE A 138 -4.08 -11.81 4.37
N VAL A 139 -3.78 -10.58 4.78
CA VAL A 139 -3.60 -9.42 3.88
C VAL A 139 -2.22 -9.43 3.19
N HIS A 140 -1.21 -9.95 3.88
CA HIS A 140 0.19 -9.99 3.45
C HIS A 140 0.70 -11.43 3.31
N ALA A 141 -0.17 -12.36 2.90
CA ALA A 141 0.17 -13.76 2.69
C ALA A 141 1.34 -13.97 1.68
N TYR A 142 1.65 -12.94 0.88
CA TYR A 142 2.58 -12.94 -0.23
C TYR A 142 3.99 -12.40 0.09
N GLN A 143 4.32 -12.16 1.36
CA GLN A 143 5.58 -11.47 1.77
C GLN A 143 6.61 -12.39 2.44
N ASN A 144 6.53 -13.71 2.21
CA ASN A 144 7.28 -14.68 3.00
C ASN A 144 8.79 -14.65 2.71
N SER A 145 9.20 -14.48 1.45
CA SER A 145 10.60 -14.58 1.05
C SER A 145 11.41 -13.35 1.49
N SER A 146 10.81 -12.17 1.41
CA SER A 146 11.42 -10.90 1.82
C SER A 146 11.82 -10.89 3.30
N ILE A 147 10.87 -11.21 4.20
CA ILE A 147 11.15 -11.27 5.64
C ILE A 147 12.17 -12.36 5.98
N GLN A 148 12.10 -13.51 5.31
CA GLN A 148 13.08 -14.58 5.53
C GLN A 148 14.50 -14.16 5.13
N LYS A 149 14.66 -13.52 3.96
CA LYS A 149 15.95 -12.99 3.49
C LYS A 149 16.49 -11.94 4.48
N PHE A 150 15.64 -11.03 4.92
CA PHE A 150 15.98 -9.99 5.90
C PHE A 150 16.46 -10.58 7.24
N LEU A 151 15.66 -11.45 7.86
CA LEU A 151 16.01 -12.08 9.14
C LEU A 151 17.28 -12.93 9.04
N LYS A 152 17.45 -13.66 7.93
CA LYS A 152 18.69 -14.40 7.67
C LYS A 152 19.89 -13.45 7.58
N LYS A 153 19.77 -12.32 6.89
CA LYS A 153 20.85 -11.32 6.78
C LYS A 153 21.23 -10.78 8.15
N VAL A 154 20.27 -10.43 9.01
CA VAL A 154 20.56 -9.99 10.39
C VAL A 154 21.28 -11.08 11.17
N ARG A 155 20.80 -12.34 11.12
CA ARG A 155 21.47 -13.48 11.78
C ARG A 155 22.91 -13.64 11.30
N ASP A 156 23.16 -13.55 10.00
CA ASP A 156 24.51 -13.71 9.44
C ASP A 156 25.45 -12.56 9.85
N VAL A 157 24.95 -11.32 9.91
CA VAL A 157 25.70 -10.18 10.45
C VAL A 157 26.04 -10.41 11.93
N ASN A 158 25.07 -10.85 12.73
CA ASN A 158 25.27 -11.11 14.16
C ASN A 158 26.29 -12.21 14.46
N LYS A 159 26.53 -13.16 13.55
CA LYS A 159 27.58 -14.18 13.73
C LYS A 159 28.98 -13.56 13.79
N ALA A 160 29.19 -12.44 13.10
CA ALA A 160 30.48 -11.74 13.06
C ALA A 160 30.63 -10.69 14.17
N LEU A 161 29.57 -10.40 14.94
CA LEU A 161 29.56 -9.33 15.94
C LEU A 161 29.79 -9.87 17.36
N PRO A 162 30.49 -9.12 18.23
CA PRO A 162 30.53 -9.42 19.65
C PRO A 162 29.13 -9.29 20.26
N LYS A 163 28.89 -9.98 21.37
CA LYS A 163 27.56 -10.13 21.99
C LYS A 163 26.87 -8.77 22.24
N GLU A 164 27.63 -7.76 22.63
CA GLU A 164 27.18 -6.41 23.00
C GLU A 164 26.83 -5.55 21.77
N LYS A 165 27.26 -5.97 20.58
CA LYS A 165 27.00 -5.28 19.31
C LYS A 165 26.00 -6.01 18.42
N LYS A 166 25.54 -7.20 18.82
CA LYS A 166 24.51 -7.94 18.08
C LYS A 166 23.23 -7.11 17.99
N ILE A 167 22.68 -7.05 16.78
CA ILE A 167 21.45 -6.37 16.45
C ILE A 167 20.28 -7.27 16.86
N ARG A 168 19.31 -6.74 17.61
CA ARG A 168 18.06 -7.45 17.92
C ARG A 168 17.01 -7.11 16.87
N VAL A 169 16.09 -8.04 16.61
CA VAL A 169 14.90 -7.78 15.77
C VAL A 169 13.64 -7.93 16.63
N LEU A 170 12.78 -6.91 16.60
CA LEU A 170 11.54 -6.84 17.39
C LEU A 170 10.32 -6.93 16.47
N GLY A 171 9.40 -7.85 16.79
CA GLY A 171 8.12 -7.98 16.10
C GLY A 171 7.12 -6.91 16.53
N GLY A 172 6.82 -5.96 15.65
CA GLY A 172 5.98 -4.79 15.93
C GLY A 172 4.47 -5.00 15.71
N ASP A 173 4.02 -6.20 15.36
CA ASP A 173 2.60 -6.47 15.16
C ASP A 173 1.85 -6.60 16.49
N SER A 174 0.52 -6.49 16.48
CA SER A 174 -0.26 -6.75 17.69
C SER A 174 -0.20 -8.22 18.11
N PRO A 175 -0.11 -8.52 19.43
CA PRO A 175 -0.08 -9.89 19.95
C PRO A 175 -1.41 -10.60 19.68
N ILE A 176 -1.45 -11.45 18.66
CA ILE A 176 -2.67 -12.14 18.22
C ILE A 176 -2.55 -13.65 18.40
N ASP A 177 -3.53 -14.23 19.08
CA ASP A 177 -3.70 -15.68 19.22
C ASP A 177 -4.93 -16.10 18.41
N TRP A 178 -4.69 -16.70 17.25
CA TRP A 178 -5.74 -17.13 16.32
C TRP A 178 -6.71 -18.17 16.91
N SER A 179 -6.36 -18.86 18.00
CA SER A 179 -7.29 -19.77 18.67
C SER A 179 -8.44 -19.01 19.36
N LYS A 180 -8.21 -17.73 19.72
CA LYS A 180 -9.17 -16.85 20.40
C LYS A 180 -10.01 -16.01 19.45
N ILE A 181 -9.63 -15.90 18.18
CA ILE A 181 -10.35 -15.13 17.17
C ILE A 181 -11.53 -15.97 16.65
N LYS A 182 -12.76 -15.52 16.91
CA LYS A 182 -13.99 -16.26 16.51
C LYS A 182 -14.73 -15.61 15.35
N ASN A 183 -14.52 -14.31 15.13
CA ASN A 183 -15.20 -13.56 14.09
C ASN A 183 -14.37 -12.33 13.64
N SER A 184 -14.84 -11.66 12.59
CA SER A 184 -14.23 -10.45 12.05
C SER A 184 -14.03 -9.32 13.07
N LYS A 185 -14.93 -9.16 14.05
CA LYS A 185 -14.82 -8.11 15.07
C LYS A 185 -13.63 -8.35 15.99
N ASP A 186 -13.39 -9.60 16.41
CA ASP A 186 -12.24 -9.95 17.25
C ASP A 186 -10.93 -9.62 16.53
N TRP A 187 -10.82 -10.00 15.25
CA TRP A 187 -9.66 -9.68 14.42
C TRP A 187 -9.47 -8.17 14.21
N ARG A 188 -10.54 -7.43 13.93
CA ARG A 188 -10.50 -5.96 13.75
C ARG A 188 -10.03 -5.23 15.01
N ILE A 189 -10.36 -5.74 16.20
CA ILE A 189 -9.83 -5.19 17.46
C ILE A 189 -8.32 -5.32 17.50
N MET A 190 -7.77 -6.49 17.13
CA MET A 190 -6.32 -6.69 17.09
C MET A 190 -5.65 -5.79 16.04
N MET A 191 -6.22 -5.71 14.84
CA MET A 191 -5.74 -4.80 13.79
C MET A 191 -5.71 -3.33 14.23
N SER A 192 -6.73 -2.86 14.95
CA SER A 192 -6.79 -1.46 15.42
C SER A 192 -5.74 -1.11 16.48
N ARG A 193 -5.12 -2.12 17.11
CA ARG A 193 -4.13 -1.94 18.18
C ARG A 193 -2.69 -1.92 17.68
N ARG A 194 -2.44 -2.20 16.39
CA ARG A 194 -1.08 -2.35 15.83
C ARG A 194 -0.19 -1.15 16.11
N ASP A 195 -0.60 0.04 15.69
CA ASP A 195 0.19 1.26 15.88
C ASP A 195 0.42 1.57 17.37
N ARG A 196 -0.59 1.29 18.22
CA ARG A 196 -0.43 1.43 19.67
C ARG A 196 0.63 0.47 20.20
N TYR A 197 0.53 -0.81 19.85
CA TYR A 197 1.47 -1.82 20.30
C TYR A 197 2.89 -1.55 19.79
N TYR A 198 3.03 -1.22 18.51
CA TYR A 198 4.31 -0.86 17.89
C TYR A 198 4.96 0.30 18.65
N GLY A 199 4.20 1.38 18.91
CA GLY A 199 4.69 2.51 19.69
C GLY A 199 5.10 2.15 21.11
N THR A 200 4.31 1.34 21.83
CA THR A 200 4.66 0.88 23.19
C THR A 200 5.89 -0.02 23.19
N LEU A 201 6.02 -0.91 22.21
CA LEU A 201 7.18 -1.79 22.07
C LEU A 201 8.47 -0.99 21.87
N VAL A 202 8.45 -0.01 20.95
CA VAL A 202 9.60 0.88 20.73
C VAL A 202 9.94 1.66 21.99
N TRP A 203 8.93 2.10 22.73
CA TRP A 203 9.17 2.78 23.99
C TRP A 203 9.85 1.86 25.01
N ASP A 204 9.20 0.76 25.37
CA ASP A 204 9.60 -0.11 26.50
C ASP A 204 10.91 -0.86 26.22
N GLU A 205 11.13 -1.31 24.97
CA GLU A 205 12.28 -2.15 24.60
C GLU A 205 13.45 -1.37 24.01
N VAL A 206 13.23 -0.14 23.52
CA VAL A 206 14.30 0.66 22.88
C VAL A 206 14.57 1.93 23.66
N ILE A 207 13.61 2.84 23.75
CA ILE A 207 13.82 4.18 24.30
C ILE A 207 14.16 4.11 25.80
N ASP A 208 13.35 3.42 26.61
CA ASP A 208 13.56 3.30 28.07
C ASP A 208 14.84 2.53 28.42
N ARG A 209 15.36 1.74 27.48
CA ARG A 209 16.62 1.01 27.63
C ARG A 209 17.83 1.79 27.11
N GLY A 210 17.65 3.02 26.65
CA GLY A 210 18.71 3.87 26.12
C GLY A 210 19.33 3.34 24.82
N ARG A 211 18.55 2.59 24.03
CA ARG A 211 19.00 1.94 22.80
C ARG A 211 18.63 2.76 21.56
N SER A 212 19.27 2.46 20.44
CA SER A 212 18.94 3.01 19.13
C SER A 212 18.23 2.00 18.24
N ALA A 213 17.26 2.47 17.46
CA ALA A 213 16.52 1.60 16.56
C ALA A 213 16.25 2.18 15.18
N LEU A 214 16.28 1.28 14.19
CA LEU A 214 15.62 1.48 12.91
C LEU A 214 14.20 0.93 13.00
N LEU A 215 13.19 1.76 12.72
CA LEU A 215 11.79 1.35 12.67
C LEU A 215 11.38 1.14 11.21
N ILE A 216 10.76 0.00 10.89
CA ILE A 216 10.34 -0.35 9.53
C ILE A 216 8.85 -0.67 9.52
N MET A 217 8.09 0.09 8.75
CA MET A 217 6.63 -0.07 8.61
C MET A 217 6.15 0.63 7.35
N GLY A 218 4.94 0.30 6.89
CA GLY A 218 4.32 0.96 5.76
C GLY A 218 4.36 2.48 5.92
N ALA A 219 4.75 3.17 4.85
CA ALA A 219 5.07 4.61 4.77
C ALA A 219 4.13 5.54 5.54
N ASP A 220 2.90 5.12 5.59
CA ASP A 220 1.75 5.90 5.94
C ASP A 220 1.50 5.90 7.47
N HIS A 221 2.14 4.97 8.21
CA HIS A 221 2.10 4.84 9.68
C HIS A 221 3.06 5.78 10.42
N PHE A 222 4.16 6.21 9.80
CA PHE A 222 5.13 7.11 10.44
C PHE A 222 4.87 8.59 10.18
N LYS A 223 3.91 8.95 9.33
CA LYS A 223 3.58 10.36 9.06
C LYS A 223 3.09 11.06 10.34
N ARG A 224 3.74 12.17 10.73
CA ARG A 224 3.22 13.05 11.80
C ARG A 224 1.86 13.63 11.41
N ASP A 225 1.05 13.93 12.42
CA ASP A 225 -0.25 14.60 12.27
C ASP A 225 -1.14 13.98 11.16
N ASN A 226 -1.09 12.64 11.00
CA ASN A 226 -1.91 11.91 10.03
C ASN A 226 -3.11 11.29 10.77
N PRO A 227 -4.24 12.02 10.96
CA PRO A 227 -5.36 11.52 11.73
C PRO A 227 -5.99 10.32 11.02
N ARG A 228 -5.84 9.15 11.63
CA ARG A 228 -6.53 7.93 11.20
C ARG A 228 -7.58 7.60 12.26
N PRO A 229 -8.88 7.55 11.93
CA PRO A 229 -9.97 7.40 12.91
C PRO A 229 -9.88 6.20 13.87
N MET A 230 -8.98 5.24 13.63
CA MET A 230 -8.80 4.03 14.43
C MET A 230 -7.38 3.79 14.93
N TYR A 231 -6.40 4.65 14.61
CA TYR A 231 -4.99 4.38 14.93
C TYR A 231 -4.38 5.48 15.78
N LEU A 232 -3.56 5.07 16.75
CA LEU A 232 -2.63 5.96 17.43
C LEU A 232 -1.59 6.45 16.42
N ASN A 233 -1.22 7.72 16.45
CA ASN A 233 -0.05 8.17 15.70
C ASN A 233 1.22 7.75 16.45
N ILE A 234 1.97 6.80 15.89
CA ILE A 234 3.20 6.24 16.50
C ILE A 234 4.19 7.35 16.80
N VAL A 235 4.44 8.24 15.83
CA VAL A 235 5.47 9.27 16.00
C VAL A 235 5.08 10.28 17.07
N SER A 236 3.84 10.80 17.06
CA SER A 236 3.38 11.71 18.11
C SER A 236 3.48 11.06 19.50
N PHE A 237 3.17 9.77 19.60
CA PHE A 237 3.29 9.01 20.85
C PHE A 237 4.74 8.90 21.33
N LEU A 238 5.69 8.59 20.44
CA LEU A 238 7.11 8.48 20.78
C LEU A 238 7.72 9.86 21.09
N GLU A 239 7.48 10.85 20.22
CA GLU A 239 8.05 12.20 20.38
C GLU A 239 7.58 12.87 21.66
N THR A 240 6.32 12.68 22.08
CA THR A 240 5.81 13.21 23.37
C THR A 240 6.66 12.77 24.57
N ARG A 241 7.30 11.61 24.48
CA ARG A 241 8.13 11.05 25.56
C ARG A 241 9.59 11.38 25.46
N MET A 242 10.04 11.63 24.24
CA MET A 242 11.38 12.14 23.97
C MET A 242 11.48 13.66 24.21
N MET A 243 10.36 14.34 24.52
CA MET A 243 10.31 15.81 24.69
C MET A 243 11.30 16.33 25.72
N ASP A 244 11.44 15.64 26.86
CA ASP A 244 12.33 16.07 27.94
C ASP A 244 13.82 16.02 27.53
N GLU A 245 14.16 15.20 26.54
CA GLU A 245 15.52 15.10 25.97
C GLU A 245 15.73 16.02 24.76
N GLY A 246 14.70 16.75 24.32
CA GLY A 246 14.73 17.56 23.09
C GLY A 246 14.93 16.74 21.80
N LYS A 247 14.83 15.42 21.88
CA LYS A 247 15.00 14.50 20.74
C LYS A 247 13.68 14.27 20.03
N LYS A 248 13.77 13.92 18.74
CA LYS A 248 12.62 13.59 17.88
C LYS A 248 12.90 12.35 17.06
N VAL A 249 11.87 11.71 16.56
CA VAL A 249 12.03 10.63 15.57
C VAL A 249 12.48 11.26 14.25
N SER A 250 13.50 10.69 13.58
CA SER A 250 13.85 11.12 12.23
C SER A 250 13.08 10.25 11.23
N ILE A 251 12.21 10.86 10.42
CA ILE A 251 11.37 10.13 9.47
C ILE A 251 11.92 10.26 8.05
N ILE A 252 12.34 9.14 7.48
CA ILE A 252 12.71 9.01 6.08
C ILE A 252 11.63 8.16 5.41
N ASN A 253 10.84 8.77 4.53
CA ASN A 253 9.69 8.11 3.95
C ASN A 253 9.87 7.82 2.46
N TYR A 254 9.39 6.68 2.00
CA TYR A 254 9.40 6.35 0.59
C TYR A 254 8.64 7.39 -0.25
N TYR A 255 9.13 7.62 -1.47
CA TYR A 255 8.51 8.48 -2.47
C TYR A 255 8.72 7.89 -3.87
N ASP A 256 7.68 7.92 -4.70
CA ASP A 256 7.66 7.20 -5.99
C ASP A 256 6.88 7.88 -7.10
N LYS A 257 6.49 9.13 -6.87
CA LYS A 257 6.07 9.96 -7.99
C LYS A 257 7.32 10.29 -8.81
N PRO A 258 7.18 10.43 -10.15
CA PRO A 258 8.28 10.85 -10.99
C PRO A 258 8.96 12.13 -10.48
N LEU A 259 10.29 12.11 -10.45
CA LEU A 259 11.12 13.28 -10.15
C LEU A 259 11.90 13.68 -11.39
N GLU A 260 11.62 14.87 -11.92
CA GLU A 260 12.29 15.44 -13.07
C GLU A 260 13.53 16.24 -12.66
N GLY A 261 14.56 16.24 -13.50
CA GLY A 261 15.72 17.13 -13.33
C GLY A 261 16.68 16.76 -12.18
N ILE A 262 16.61 15.53 -11.67
CA ILE A 262 17.59 15.00 -10.69
C ILE A 262 18.49 13.99 -11.38
N ASP A 263 19.75 14.37 -11.60
CA ASP A 263 20.79 13.46 -12.03
C ASP A 263 21.61 13.00 -10.81
N PHE A 264 21.14 11.96 -10.14
CA PHE A 264 21.80 11.38 -8.97
C PHE A 264 21.53 9.87 -8.89
N LYS A 265 22.54 9.11 -8.43
CA LYS A 265 22.45 7.65 -8.31
C LYS A 265 21.36 7.23 -7.32
N LYS A 266 20.44 6.37 -7.76
CA LYS A 266 19.40 5.76 -6.91
C LYS A 266 19.96 4.55 -6.12
N PRO A 267 19.45 4.26 -4.91
CA PRO A 267 18.53 5.11 -4.16
C PRO A 267 19.25 6.31 -3.52
N PHE A 268 18.52 7.40 -3.34
CA PHE A 268 19.02 8.59 -2.65
C PHE A 268 18.01 9.13 -1.64
N VAL A 269 18.51 9.87 -0.67
CA VAL A 269 17.69 10.56 0.34
C VAL A 269 17.82 12.07 0.16
N THR A 270 16.70 12.79 0.27
CA THR A 270 16.71 14.26 0.26
C THR A 270 15.73 14.85 1.25
N LYS A 271 16.10 15.97 1.88
CA LYS A 271 15.21 16.73 2.76
C LYS A 271 14.20 17.50 1.93
N ILE A 272 12.96 17.57 2.40
CA ILE A 272 11.86 18.15 1.62
C ILE A 272 11.36 19.50 2.14
N LYS A 273 11.88 19.98 3.28
CA LYS A 273 11.43 21.26 3.85
C LYS A 273 11.75 22.43 2.93
N GLY A 274 10.71 23.15 2.51
CA GLY A 274 10.75 24.29 1.60
C GLY A 274 10.88 23.91 0.12
N THR A 275 10.74 22.63 -0.24
CA THR A 275 10.80 22.15 -1.63
C THR A 275 9.40 21.97 -2.20
N LYS A 276 9.28 21.76 -3.52
CA LYS A 276 8.00 21.48 -4.18
C LYS A 276 7.31 20.24 -3.60
N ILE A 277 8.10 19.18 -3.33
CA ILE A 277 7.62 17.95 -2.66
C ILE A 277 7.11 18.26 -1.25
N GLY A 278 7.82 19.11 -0.52
CA GLY A 278 7.41 19.52 0.83
C GLY A 278 6.05 20.19 0.88
N ASP A 279 5.68 20.96 -0.16
CA ASP A 279 4.39 21.67 -0.25
C ASP A 279 3.23 20.78 -0.72
N GLU A 280 3.50 19.54 -1.17
CA GLU A 280 2.46 18.58 -1.52
C GLU A 280 1.54 18.29 -0.32
N ARG A 281 0.26 18.07 -0.60
CA ARG A 281 -0.76 17.83 0.44
C ARG A 281 -1.43 16.49 0.23
N ASN A 282 -1.55 15.72 1.31
CA ASN A 282 -2.35 14.50 1.31
C ASN A 282 -3.84 14.89 1.32
N GLN A 283 -4.64 14.38 0.38
CA GLN A 283 -6.06 14.74 0.24
C GLN A 283 -6.31 16.25 0.07
N PRO A 284 -5.89 16.86 -1.07
CA PRO A 284 -6.01 18.30 -1.31
C PRO A 284 -7.45 18.83 -1.16
N ARG A 285 -8.46 17.97 -1.38
CA ARG A 285 -9.90 18.30 -1.22
C ARG A 285 -10.35 18.60 0.22
N TYR A 286 -9.57 18.24 1.24
CA TYR A 286 -9.92 18.46 2.66
C TYR A 286 -8.93 19.35 3.42
N GLY A 287 -8.12 20.14 2.71
CA GLY A 287 -7.15 21.05 3.35
C GLY A 287 -5.94 20.35 3.97
N GLY A 288 -5.56 19.18 3.43
CA GLY A 288 -4.48 18.33 3.93
C GLY A 288 -3.19 19.05 4.32
N LEU A 289 -2.49 18.48 5.31
CA LEU A 289 -1.20 19.00 5.76
C LEU A 289 -0.14 18.88 4.67
N LYS A 290 0.77 19.86 4.68
CA LYS A 290 1.97 19.82 3.85
C LYS A 290 2.82 18.61 4.21
N TYR A 291 3.41 17.97 3.22
CA TYR A 291 4.20 16.77 3.41
C TYR A 291 5.44 17.02 4.28
N GLU A 292 6.05 18.21 4.18
CA GLU A 292 7.16 18.65 5.03
C GLU A 292 6.82 18.77 6.53
N ARG A 293 5.52 18.77 6.90
CA ARG A 293 5.09 18.68 8.31
C ARG A 293 5.04 17.25 8.81
N GLN A 294 4.94 16.28 7.90
CA GLN A 294 4.66 14.89 8.22
C GLN A 294 5.93 14.05 8.26
N VAL A 295 6.92 14.37 7.41
CA VAL A 295 8.18 13.61 7.27
C VAL A 295 9.37 14.56 7.12
N ASP A 296 10.57 14.12 7.50
CA ASP A 296 11.78 14.96 7.50
C ASP A 296 12.55 14.89 6.18
N ALA A 297 12.55 13.70 5.56
CA ALA A 297 13.16 13.43 4.28
C ALA A 297 12.38 12.37 3.51
N ILE A 298 12.65 12.30 2.20
CA ILE A 298 12.23 11.18 1.37
C ILE A 298 13.40 10.31 0.98
N ILE A 299 13.15 9.01 0.76
CA ILE A 299 14.03 8.11 0.03
C ILE A 299 13.40 7.80 -1.34
N TYR A 300 14.19 7.90 -2.40
CA TYR A 300 13.73 7.67 -3.77
C TYR A 300 14.49 6.50 -4.40
N PHE A 301 13.76 5.44 -4.71
CA PHE A 301 14.27 4.25 -5.40
C PHE A 301 14.05 4.33 -6.91
N GLY A 302 13.04 5.09 -7.32
CA GLY A 302 12.55 5.17 -8.68
C GLY A 302 11.09 5.58 -8.67
N ALA A 303 10.57 5.96 -9.84
CA ALA A 303 9.13 6.17 -9.98
C ALA A 303 8.43 4.81 -9.84
N ASN A 304 7.15 4.79 -9.43
CA ASN A 304 6.36 3.56 -9.31
C ASN A 304 6.47 2.65 -10.55
N THR A 305 6.59 3.25 -11.73
CA THR A 305 6.71 2.54 -13.01
C THR A 305 8.04 1.84 -13.24
N GLU A 306 9.08 2.18 -12.47
CA GLU A 306 10.45 1.66 -12.57
C GLU A 306 10.73 0.55 -11.55
N LEU A 307 9.85 0.37 -10.55
CA LEU A 307 10.09 -0.51 -9.40
C LEU A 307 9.62 -1.95 -9.65
N HIS A 308 10.35 -2.90 -9.07
CA HIS A 308 10.09 -4.33 -9.25
C HIS A 308 9.29 -4.89 -8.07
N GLU A 309 8.05 -5.33 -8.35
CA GLU A 309 7.19 -5.93 -7.32
C GLU A 309 7.57 -7.38 -7.03
N ILE A 310 7.63 -7.72 -5.74
CA ILE A 310 7.81 -9.07 -5.24
C ILE A 310 6.43 -9.70 -5.02
N PHE A 311 6.23 -10.90 -5.54
CA PHE A 311 5.00 -11.65 -5.34
C PHE A 311 5.29 -13.12 -5.02
N ASP A 312 5.18 -13.48 -3.74
CA ASP A 312 5.26 -14.87 -3.30
C ASP A 312 3.86 -15.49 -3.23
N GLU A 313 3.42 -16.17 -4.29
CA GLU A 313 2.11 -16.84 -4.23
C GLU A 313 2.10 -17.89 -3.09
N PRO A 314 1.09 -17.89 -2.19
CA PRO A 314 1.00 -18.86 -1.10
C PRO A 314 0.64 -20.24 -1.64
N ASN A 315 1.68 -21.00 -2.03
CA ASN A 315 1.55 -22.30 -2.69
C ASN A 315 1.76 -23.50 -1.76
N GLU A 316 2.04 -23.28 -0.47
CA GLU A 316 2.19 -24.33 0.53
C GLU A 316 0.81 -24.86 0.96
N PRO A 317 0.44 -26.15 0.71
CA PRO A 317 -0.92 -26.64 0.96
C PRO A 317 -1.40 -26.48 2.40
N GLU A 318 -0.53 -26.72 3.38
CA GLU A 318 -0.87 -26.54 4.80
C GLU A 318 -1.05 -25.06 5.15
N TRP A 319 -0.29 -24.17 4.54
CA TRP A 319 -0.45 -22.73 4.73
C TRP A 319 -1.78 -22.24 4.13
N THR A 320 -2.12 -22.69 2.92
CA THR A 320 -3.39 -22.35 2.28
C THR A 320 -4.60 -22.81 3.12
N LYS A 321 -4.53 -23.99 3.76
CA LYS A 321 -5.57 -24.44 4.70
C LYS A 321 -5.72 -23.51 5.91
N VAL A 322 -4.60 -23.01 6.44
CA VAL A 322 -4.62 -22.03 7.54
C VAL A 322 -5.25 -20.70 7.08
N LEU A 323 -4.87 -20.22 5.89
CA LEU A 323 -5.44 -19.02 5.29
C LEU A 323 -6.95 -19.15 5.06
N ASP A 324 -7.41 -20.28 4.53
CA ASP A 324 -8.84 -20.56 4.34
C ASP A 324 -9.60 -20.48 5.65
N LYS A 325 -9.11 -21.15 6.70
CA LYS A 325 -9.73 -21.12 8.03
C LYS A 325 -9.82 -19.70 8.57
N ARG A 326 -8.75 -18.90 8.45
CA ARG A 326 -8.72 -17.52 8.93
C ARG A 326 -9.61 -16.60 8.10
N SER A 327 -9.62 -16.76 6.79
CA SER A 327 -10.48 -16.00 5.88
C SER A 327 -11.96 -16.32 6.11
N MET A 328 -12.33 -17.57 6.39
CA MET A 328 -13.71 -17.91 6.78
C MET A 328 -14.15 -17.17 8.05
N ILE A 329 -13.24 -16.96 9.02
CA ILE A 329 -13.52 -16.22 10.26
C ILE A 329 -13.65 -14.71 10.00
N VAL A 330 -12.76 -14.16 9.18
CA VAL A 330 -12.62 -12.70 8.99
C VAL A 330 -13.53 -12.15 7.90
N ASN A 331 -13.60 -12.86 6.77
CA ASN A 331 -14.26 -12.42 5.54
C ASN A 331 -15.54 -13.23 5.24
N GLY A 332 -15.75 -14.38 5.88
CA GLY A 332 -16.92 -15.25 5.63
C GLY A 332 -16.80 -16.09 4.35
N HIS A 333 -15.65 -16.08 3.70
CA HIS A 333 -15.35 -16.90 2.52
C HIS A 333 -13.90 -17.40 2.56
N LYS A 334 -13.60 -18.41 1.73
CA LYS A 334 -12.24 -18.95 1.57
C LYS A 334 -11.24 -17.89 1.14
N PHE A 335 -9.98 -18.12 1.44
CA PHE A 335 -8.93 -17.18 1.10
C PHE A 335 -8.83 -17.05 -0.42
N LYS A 336 -8.69 -15.81 -0.90
CA LYS A 336 -8.47 -15.51 -2.29
C LYS A 336 -7.23 -14.62 -2.42
N THR A 337 -6.39 -14.96 -3.38
CA THR A 337 -5.19 -14.21 -3.73
C THR A 337 -5.57 -12.97 -4.52
N PHE A 338 -5.00 -11.81 -4.14
CA PHE A 338 -5.18 -10.55 -4.87
C PHE A 338 -4.72 -10.68 -6.31
N ILE A 339 -5.68 -10.72 -7.24
CA ILE A 339 -5.40 -10.93 -8.66
C ILE A 339 -4.64 -9.76 -9.30
N THR A 340 -4.81 -8.55 -8.76
CA THR A 340 -4.04 -7.34 -9.12
C THR A 340 -2.55 -7.63 -9.12
N ASN A 341 -2.06 -8.14 -8.00
CA ASN A 341 -0.64 -8.33 -7.74
C ASN A 341 -0.10 -9.42 -8.65
N ALA A 342 -0.88 -10.48 -8.87
CA ALA A 342 -0.50 -11.56 -9.77
C ALA A 342 -0.41 -11.10 -11.23
N ILE A 343 -1.38 -10.32 -11.72
CA ILE A 343 -1.34 -9.79 -13.10
C ILE A 343 -0.17 -8.81 -13.26
N HIS A 344 -0.01 -7.86 -12.33
CA HIS A 344 1.06 -6.87 -12.38
C HIS A 344 2.44 -7.53 -12.41
N TYR A 345 2.65 -8.51 -11.52
CA TYR A 345 3.84 -9.32 -11.50
C TYR A 345 4.09 -10.04 -12.84
N ASN A 346 3.10 -10.76 -13.39
CA ASN A 346 3.27 -11.47 -14.65
C ASN A 346 3.51 -10.53 -15.85
N LEU A 347 2.84 -9.36 -15.87
CA LEU A 347 3.05 -8.37 -16.91
C LEU A 347 4.49 -7.86 -16.92
N ASN A 348 5.02 -7.51 -15.74
CA ASN A 348 6.35 -6.94 -15.61
C ASN A 348 7.46 -7.98 -15.80
N THR A 349 7.23 -9.24 -15.40
CA THR A 349 8.29 -10.27 -15.41
C THR A 349 8.23 -11.21 -16.62
N LYS A 350 7.05 -11.47 -17.18
CA LYS A 350 6.85 -12.45 -18.26
C LYS A 350 6.26 -11.85 -19.54
N GLY A 351 5.77 -10.61 -19.48
CA GLY A 351 5.15 -9.92 -20.59
C GLY A 351 3.70 -10.38 -20.87
N ARG A 352 3.02 -9.63 -21.74
CA ARG A 352 1.57 -9.78 -22.00
C ARG A 352 1.17 -11.13 -22.56
N LYS A 353 1.95 -11.70 -23.48
CA LYS A 353 1.63 -13.00 -24.10
C LYS A 353 1.60 -14.12 -23.07
N ALA A 354 2.62 -14.19 -22.22
CA ALA A 354 2.67 -15.17 -21.14
C ALA A 354 1.59 -14.91 -20.08
N THR A 355 1.33 -13.64 -19.76
CA THR A 355 0.27 -13.25 -18.83
C THR A 355 -1.11 -13.68 -19.33
N LYS A 356 -1.44 -13.46 -20.60
CA LYS A 356 -2.71 -13.89 -21.21
C LYS A 356 -2.87 -15.41 -21.18
N LYS A 357 -1.78 -16.13 -21.45
CA LYS A 357 -1.77 -17.59 -21.36
C LYS A 357 -2.05 -18.06 -19.92
N TRP A 358 -1.33 -17.51 -18.94
CA TRP A 358 -1.56 -17.79 -17.52
C TRP A 358 -2.98 -17.44 -17.07
N TRP A 359 -3.52 -16.32 -17.53
CA TRP A 359 -4.90 -15.92 -17.24
C TRP A 359 -5.90 -16.98 -17.69
N ASN A 360 -5.85 -17.37 -18.97
CA ASN A 360 -6.79 -18.36 -19.50
C ASN A 360 -6.62 -19.73 -18.82
N GLU A 361 -5.39 -20.26 -18.83
CA GLU A 361 -5.15 -21.64 -18.40
C GLU A 361 -5.19 -21.80 -16.89
N VAL A 362 -4.69 -20.83 -16.11
CA VAL A 362 -4.57 -20.97 -14.65
C VAL A 362 -5.73 -20.30 -13.95
N VAL A 363 -6.01 -19.04 -14.26
CA VAL A 363 -7.02 -18.27 -13.52
C VAL A 363 -8.42 -18.73 -13.87
N ILE A 364 -8.74 -18.83 -15.17
CA ILE A 364 -10.10 -19.17 -15.63
C ILE A 364 -10.34 -20.67 -15.58
N ASP A 365 -9.45 -21.47 -16.17
CA ASP A 365 -9.74 -22.90 -16.36
C ASP A 365 -9.43 -23.75 -15.13
N LEU A 366 -8.36 -23.45 -14.39
CA LEU A 366 -7.87 -24.32 -13.32
C LEU A 366 -8.16 -23.83 -11.90
N LYS A 367 -8.22 -22.51 -11.67
CA LYS A 367 -8.29 -21.91 -10.33
C LYS A 367 -9.27 -20.72 -10.22
N PRO A 368 -10.52 -20.82 -10.74
CA PRO A 368 -11.45 -19.68 -10.74
C PRO A 368 -11.80 -19.19 -9.32
N ASP A 369 -11.80 -20.08 -8.33
CA ASP A 369 -12.11 -19.74 -6.94
C ASP A 369 -10.92 -19.23 -6.14
N THR A 370 -9.69 -19.26 -6.69
CA THR A 370 -8.46 -18.90 -5.97
C THR A 370 -8.21 -17.38 -5.96
N TYR A 371 -8.76 -16.65 -6.93
CA TYR A 371 -8.46 -15.24 -7.13
C TYR A 371 -9.70 -14.36 -6.92
N ASP A 372 -9.48 -13.11 -6.54
CA ASP A 372 -10.54 -12.14 -6.18
C ASP A 372 -10.79 -11.07 -7.26
N TYR A 373 -11.10 -11.50 -8.49
CA TYR A 373 -11.54 -10.55 -9.51
C TYR A 373 -13.06 -10.33 -9.47
N ASN A 374 -13.47 -9.10 -9.77
CA ASN A 374 -14.82 -8.74 -10.16
C ASN A 374 -14.75 -7.67 -11.27
N GLU A 375 -15.88 -7.23 -11.82
CA GLU A 375 -15.91 -6.19 -12.85
C GLU A 375 -15.20 -4.89 -12.40
N MET A 376 -15.50 -4.43 -11.18
CA MET A 376 -14.91 -3.21 -10.61
C MET A 376 -13.39 -3.27 -10.51
N PHE A 377 -12.82 -4.46 -10.27
CA PHE A 377 -11.38 -4.67 -10.26
C PHE A 377 -10.75 -4.26 -11.62
N PHE A 378 -11.29 -4.74 -12.74
CA PHE A 378 -10.76 -4.41 -14.06
C PHE A 378 -10.88 -2.91 -14.36
N ILE A 379 -12.00 -2.29 -13.95
CA ILE A 379 -12.21 -0.84 -14.05
C ILE A 379 -11.09 -0.10 -13.35
N MET A 380 -10.95 -0.34 -12.04
CA MET A 380 -10.03 0.44 -11.21
C MET A 380 -8.57 0.27 -11.69
N GLN A 381 -8.15 -0.94 -12.03
CA GLN A 381 -6.79 -1.19 -12.50
C GLN A 381 -6.54 -0.62 -13.90
N GLY A 382 -7.49 -0.74 -14.82
CA GLY A 382 -7.36 -0.17 -16.15
C GLY A 382 -7.21 1.36 -16.11
N TYR A 383 -8.00 2.04 -15.26
CA TYR A 383 -7.86 3.49 -15.06
C TYR A 383 -6.58 3.89 -14.32
N ASP A 384 -6.07 3.08 -13.40
CA ASP A 384 -4.76 3.31 -12.79
C ASP A 384 -3.63 3.26 -13.84
N TYR A 385 -3.69 2.29 -14.76
CA TYR A 385 -2.76 2.24 -15.89
C TYR A 385 -2.90 3.44 -16.83
N ILE A 386 -4.12 3.92 -17.09
CA ILE A 386 -4.33 5.16 -17.87
C ILE A 386 -3.70 6.36 -17.17
N ALA A 387 -3.90 6.50 -15.85
CA ALA A 387 -3.32 7.59 -15.06
C ALA A 387 -1.78 7.57 -15.07
N GLN A 388 -1.19 6.38 -15.16
CA GLN A 388 0.25 6.18 -15.32
C GLN A 388 0.74 6.32 -16.77
N ASN A 389 -0.12 6.70 -17.72
CA ASN A 389 0.16 6.74 -19.16
C ASN A 389 0.63 5.39 -19.75
N LYS A 390 0.29 4.27 -19.10
CA LYS A 390 0.55 2.89 -19.54
C LYS A 390 -0.67 2.36 -20.29
N THR A 391 -1.08 3.09 -21.32
CA THR A 391 -2.33 2.86 -22.07
C THR A 391 -2.43 1.45 -22.66
N GLU A 392 -1.32 0.88 -23.10
CA GLU A 392 -1.30 -0.48 -23.59
C GLU A 392 -1.56 -1.54 -22.50
N ASN A 393 -1.11 -1.32 -21.25
CA ASN A 393 -1.46 -2.19 -20.12
C ASN A 393 -2.92 -2.02 -19.73
N ALA A 394 -3.46 -0.79 -19.82
CA ALA A 394 -4.87 -0.54 -19.61
C ALA A 394 -5.73 -1.33 -20.60
N VAL A 395 -5.40 -1.27 -21.89
CA VAL A 395 -6.06 -2.09 -22.94
C VAL A 395 -6.03 -3.56 -22.57
N PHE A 396 -4.87 -4.09 -22.18
CA PHE A 396 -4.75 -5.49 -21.79
C PHE A 396 -5.67 -5.87 -20.63
N ILE A 397 -5.71 -5.06 -19.56
CA ILE A 397 -6.59 -5.30 -18.40
C ILE A 397 -8.06 -5.26 -18.81
N PHE A 398 -8.47 -4.26 -19.58
CA PHE A 398 -9.86 -4.15 -20.03
C PHE A 398 -10.26 -5.26 -20.99
N GLU A 399 -9.36 -5.76 -21.84
CA GLU A 399 -9.61 -6.95 -22.67
C GLU A 399 -9.89 -8.18 -21.80
N LEU A 400 -9.11 -8.40 -20.73
CA LEU A 400 -9.37 -9.48 -19.79
C LEU A 400 -10.74 -9.30 -19.10
N GLY A 401 -11.06 -8.08 -18.68
CA GLY A 401 -12.35 -7.76 -18.06
C GLY A 401 -13.53 -8.00 -19.00
N ALA A 402 -13.48 -7.46 -20.22
CA ALA A 402 -14.51 -7.64 -21.23
C ALA A 402 -14.69 -9.12 -21.65
N SER A 403 -13.65 -9.94 -21.56
CA SER A 403 -13.78 -11.39 -21.80
C SER A 403 -14.59 -12.12 -20.73
N LEU A 404 -14.62 -11.60 -19.50
CA LEU A 404 -15.41 -12.14 -18.39
C LEU A 404 -16.79 -11.50 -18.25
N TYR A 405 -16.92 -10.24 -18.66
CA TYR A 405 -18.16 -9.47 -18.57
C TYR A 405 -18.56 -8.95 -19.96
N PRO A 406 -18.85 -9.85 -20.93
CA PRO A 406 -19.15 -9.47 -22.31
C PRO A 406 -20.45 -8.66 -22.46
N ASP A 407 -21.34 -8.73 -21.47
CA ASP A 407 -22.61 -8.00 -21.45
C ASP A 407 -22.53 -6.72 -20.58
N SER A 408 -21.34 -6.35 -20.09
CA SER A 408 -21.15 -5.09 -19.37
C SER A 408 -20.91 -3.94 -20.34
N TRP A 409 -21.89 -3.04 -20.42
CA TRP A 409 -21.72 -1.77 -21.14
C TRP A 409 -20.54 -0.95 -20.59
N ASN A 410 -20.30 -1.02 -19.28
CA ASN A 410 -19.24 -0.28 -18.62
C ASN A 410 -17.85 -0.84 -18.98
N MET A 411 -17.70 -2.17 -19.10
CA MET A 411 -16.45 -2.77 -19.58
C MET A 411 -16.13 -2.36 -21.00
N HIS A 412 -17.15 -2.34 -21.87
CA HIS A 412 -16.97 -1.90 -23.24
C HIS A 412 -16.69 -0.40 -23.35
N ASP A 413 -17.31 0.44 -22.51
CA ASP A 413 -16.99 1.87 -22.43
C ASP A 413 -15.54 2.10 -22.03
N SER A 414 -15.10 1.47 -20.94
CA SER A 414 -13.72 1.62 -20.43
C SER A 414 -12.67 1.04 -21.40
N LEU A 415 -12.98 -0.09 -22.06
CA LEU A 415 -12.10 -0.66 -23.10
C LEU A 415 -12.01 0.26 -24.32
N GLY A 416 -13.13 0.88 -24.72
CA GLY A 416 -13.17 1.90 -25.77
C GLY A 416 -12.27 3.09 -25.44
N GLU A 417 -12.31 3.57 -24.19
CA GLU A 417 -11.45 4.65 -23.71
C GLU A 417 -9.97 4.26 -23.74
N ALA A 418 -9.63 3.07 -23.27
CA ALA A 418 -8.25 2.61 -23.30
C ALA A 418 -7.70 2.47 -24.73
N TYR A 419 -8.49 1.95 -25.68
CA TYR A 419 -8.09 1.91 -27.08
C TYR A 419 -7.91 3.31 -27.66
N TYR A 420 -8.80 4.25 -27.34
CA TYR A 420 -8.68 5.63 -27.79
C TYR A 420 -7.38 6.28 -27.29
N LYS A 421 -7.11 6.16 -25.98
CA LYS A 421 -5.86 6.64 -25.36
C LYS A 421 -4.62 5.94 -25.92
N ASN A 422 -4.77 4.70 -26.38
CA ASN A 422 -3.73 3.92 -27.04
C ASN A 422 -3.69 4.12 -28.57
N ASN A 423 -4.29 5.19 -29.10
CA ASN A 423 -4.32 5.55 -30.52
C ASN A 423 -4.95 4.50 -31.47
N GLN A 424 -5.77 3.59 -30.95
CA GLN A 424 -6.51 2.57 -31.72
C GLN A 424 -7.97 3.01 -31.91
N LYS A 425 -8.18 4.05 -32.72
CA LYS A 425 -9.47 4.74 -32.89
C LYS A 425 -10.59 3.83 -33.40
N GLU A 426 -10.31 2.93 -34.33
CA GLU A 426 -11.31 2.03 -34.91
C GLU A 426 -11.86 1.07 -33.86
N LYS A 427 -10.96 0.46 -33.07
CA LYS A 427 -11.36 -0.42 -31.95
C LYS A 427 -12.06 0.34 -30.84
N ALA A 428 -11.66 1.59 -30.58
CA ALA A 428 -12.36 2.43 -29.63
C ALA A 428 -13.82 2.63 -30.04
N ILE A 429 -14.08 3.00 -31.30
CA ILE A 429 -15.44 3.13 -31.83
C ILE A 429 -16.22 1.82 -31.76
N GLU A 430 -15.60 0.68 -32.09
CA GLU A 430 -16.23 -0.64 -31.98
C GLU A 430 -16.76 -0.89 -30.56
N HIS A 431 -15.94 -0.69 -29.54
CA HIS A 431 -16.33 -0.93 -28.16
C HIS A 431 -17.29 0.13 -27.59
N TYR A 432 -17.15 1.40 -27.98
CA TYR A 432 -18.16 2.41 -27.62
C TYR A 432 -19.53 2.10 -28.24
N ASN A 433 -19.59 1.65 -29.50
CA ASN A 433 -20.83 1.19 -30.11
C ASN A 433 -21.41 -0.01 -29.34
N LYS A 434 -20.56 -0.97 -28.96
CA LYS A 434 -21.00 -2.11 -28.15
C LYS A 434 -21.56 -1.68 -26.80
N SER A 435 -20.94 -0.69 -26.16
CA SER A 435 -21.46 -0.10 -24.93
C SER A 435 -22.84 0.52 -25.12
N LEU A 436 -23.07 1.23 -26.23
CA LEU A 436 -24.37 1.81 -26.58
C LEU A 436 -25.44 0.77 -26.93
N GLU A 437 -25.05 -0.36 -27.55
CA GLU A 437 -25.97 -1.49 -27.78
C GLU A 437 -26.50 -2.05 -26.45
N LEU A 438 -25.62 -2.18 -25.45
CA LEU A 438 -25.94 -2.73 -24.13
C LEU A 438 -26.61 -1.70 -23.22
N ASN A 439 -26.26 -0.42 -23.35
CA ASN A 439 -26.84 0.71 -22.64
C ASN A 439 -26.98 1.93 -23.57
N PRO A 440 -28.15 2.12 -24.21
CA PRO A 440 -28.39 3.25 -25.10
C PRO A 440 -28.31 4.64 -24.44
N GLN A 441 -28.26 4.72 -23.10
CA GLN A 441 -28.14 5.96 -22.33
C GLN A 441 -26.69 6.30 -21.94
N ASN A 442 -25.69 5.59 -22.48
CA ASN A 442 -24.29 5.92 -22.22
C ASN A 442 -23.86 7.17 -23.02
N ASP A 443 -24.09 8.34 -22.43
CA ASP A 443 -23.70 9.63 -23.02
C ASP A 443 -22.20 9.76 -23.28
N ASN A 444 -21.36 9.10 -22.46
CA ASN A 444 -19.90 9.10 -22.63
C ASN A 444 -19.50 8.46 -23.96
N ALA A 445 -20.00 7.25 -24.25
CA ALA A 445 -19.73 6.56 -25.50
C ALA A 445 -20.15 7.38 -26.73
N THR A 446 -21.33 8.01 -26.69
CA THR A 446 -21.81 8.88 -27.77
C THR A 446 -20.86 10.05 -28.00
N LYS A 447 -20.45 10.73 -26.92
CA LYS A 447 -19.52 11.85 -26.97
C LYS A 447 -18.18 11.43 -27.58
N MET A 448 -17.60 10.33 -27.11
CA MET A 448 -16.29 9.86 -27.55
C MET A 448 -16.31 9.40 -29.02
N ILE A 449 -17.37 8.74 -29.50
CA ILE A 449 -17.51 8.39 -30.92
C ILE A 449 -17.49 9.65 -31.79
N ASN A 450 -18.19 10.72 -31.37
CA ASN A 450 -18.21 11.98 -32.11
C ASN A 450 -16.83 12.65 -32.10
N GLU A 451 -16.13 12.66 -30.96
CA GLU A 451 -14.78 13.20 -30.82
C GLU A 451 -13.74 12.45 -31.66
N ILE A 452 -13.89 11.14 -31.82
CA ILE A 452 -12.97 10.34 -32.65
C ILE A 452 -13.17 10.59 -34.15
N LYS A 453 -14.43 10.83 -34.56
CA LYS A 453 -14.83 11.01 -35.96
C LYS A 453 -14.68 12.44 -36.46
N SER A 454 -14.67 13.42 -35.57
CA SER A 454 -14.30 14.82 -35.87
C SER A 454 -12.81 14.95 -36.14
#